data_AF-J3CAA9-F1
#
_entry.id   AF-J3CAA9-F1
#
_cell.length_a   1.000
_cell.length_b   1.000
_cell.length_c   1.000
_cell.angle_alpha   90.00
_cell.angle_beta   90.00
_cell.angle_gamma   90.00
#
_symmetry.space_group_name_H-M   'P 1'
#
loop_
_entity.id
_entity.type
_entity.pdbx_description
1 polymer ?
#
loop_
_entity_poly.entity_id
_entity_poly.type
_entity_poly.pdbx_seq_one_letter_code
_entity_poly.pdbx_strand_id
1 'polypeptide(L)'
;MKHLIIYLGAFLLFTGCINKDHHSEEITEKLKTFYTTYGKSSDILYESSISKDLFSADLEKILQEAVATSKADIEKVKKSDHPTDKPLLLEGSIFTGLYEGFTAYKIRSIDVKENSKPLSANVTVDLENSNFPDTRWTDIIQLINVPDKGWRIDNIKFDTINGSGNLKTSLKNFVSGAEE
;
A
#
# COMPACT_ATOMS: atom_id res chain seq x y z
N MET A 1 9.81 58.25 45.64
CA MET A 1 8.45 57.71 45.42
C MET A 1 8.53 56.78 44.22
N LYS A 2 8.23 55.48 44.43
CA LYS A 2 8.31 54.40 43.43
C LYS A 2 7.12 54.51 42.48
N HIS A 3 7.36 54.69 41.19
CA HIS A 3 6.31 54.53 40.18
C HIS A 3 6.33 53.09 39.67
N LEU A 4 5.30 52.35 40.08
CA LEU A 4 4.91 51.04 39.58
C LEU A 4 4.59 51.17 38.08
N ILE A 5 5.35 50.49 37.22
CA ILE A 5 4.96 50.29 35.82
C ILE A 5 4.11 49.03 35.75
N ILE A 6 2.89 49.21 35.24
CA ILE A 6 1.81 48.25 35.10
C ILE A 6 2.18 47.23 34.01
N TYR A 7 2.30 45.96 34.39
CA TYR A 7 2.30 44.83 33.46
C TYR A 7 0.86 44.42 33.18
N LEU A 8 0.34 44.75 32.00
CA LEU A 8 -0.87 44.11 31.47
C LEU A 8 -0.86 44.17 29.94
N GLY A 9 -0.54 43.03 29.32
CA GLY A 9 -0.55 42.87 27.86
C GLY A 9 -0.74 41.40 27.54
N ALA A 10 -2.00 41.03 27.34
CA ALA A 10 -2.52 39.69 27.09
C ALA A 10 -1.67 38.87 26.12
N PHE A 11 -1.13 37.75 26.63
CA PHE A 11 -0.61 36.67 25.79
C PHE A 11 -1.81 35.84 25.31
N LEU A 12 -2.45 36.29 24.22
CA LEU A 12 -3.41 35.46 23.48
C LEU A 12 -2.61 34.34 22.81
N LEU A 13 -2.47 33.21 23.52
CA LEU A 13 -2.12 31.94 22.89
C LEU A 13 -3.28 31.58 21.96
N PHE A 14 -3.11 31.87 20.67
CA PHE A 14 -3.86 31.19 19.63
C PHE A 14 -3.47 29.71 19.68
N THR A 15 -4.13 28.93 20.53
CA THR A 15 -4.21 27.48 20.39
C THR A 15 -5.12 27.21 19.20
N GLY A 16 -4.58 27.41 17.99
CA GLY A 16 -5.15 26.85 16.78
C GLY A 16 -5.18 25.34 16.96
N CYS A 17 -6.32 24.80 17.38
CA CYS A 17 -6.60 23.39 17.25
C CYS A 17 -6.56 23.09 15.75
N ILE A 18 -5.44 22.52 15.30
CA ILE A 18 -5.36 21.86 14.00
C ILE A 18 -6.33 20.68 14.14
N ASN A 19 -7.56 20.84 13.68
CA ASN A 19 -8.45 19.72 13.43
C ASN A 19 -7.70 18.86 12.42
N LYS A 20 -7.06 17.79 12.90
CA LYS A 20 -6.48 16.80 12.01
C LYS A 20 -7.62 16.28 11.14
N ASP A 21 -7.39 16.29 9.83
CA ASP A 21 -8.33 15.73 8.88
C ASP A 21 -8.56 14.25 9.21
N HIS A 22 -9.78 13.91 9.62
CA HIS A 22 -10.17 12.57 10.06
C HIS A 22 -9.87 11.51 8.99
N HIS A 23 -10.05 11.86 7.70
CA HIS A 23 -9.73 10.94 6.61
C HIS A 23 -8.23 10.63 6.53
N SER A 24 -7.39 11.65 6.71
CA SER A 24 -5.93 11.48 6.70
C SER A 24 -5.44 10.56 7.83
N GLU A 25 -6.06 10.61 9.02
CA GLU A 25 -5.72 9.70 10.13
C GLU A 25 -6.09 8.24 9.80
N GLU A 26 -7.32 7.99 9.37
CA GLU A 26 -7.78 6.65 8.99
C GLU A 26 -6.93 6.04 7.86
N ILE A 27 -6.63 6.84 6.83
CA ILE A 27 -5.78 6.42 5.70
C ILE A 27 -4.37 6.07 6.19
N THR A 28 -3.81 6.88 7.08
CA THR A 28 -2.48 6.63 7.66
C THR A 28 -2.45 5.30 8.41
N GLU A 29 -3.48 5.00 9.19
CA GLU A 29 -3.60 3.71 9.89
C GLU A 29 -3.69 2.54 8.91
N LYS A 30 -4.50 2.66 7.84
CA LYS A 30 -4.58 1.63 6.79
C LYS A 30 -3.22 1.38 6.12
N LEU A 31 -2.47 2.44 5.80
CA LEU A 31 -1.13 2.30 5.21
C LEU A 31 -0.14 1.67 6.19
N LYS A 32 -0.21 2.00 7.47
CA LYS A 32 0.63 1.38 8.49
C LYS A 32 0.38 -0.12 8.58
N THR A 33 -0.87 -0.54 8.65
CA THR A 33 -1.24 -1.97 8.64
C THR A 33 -0.78 -2.65 7.35
N PHE A 34 -0.97 -1.99 6.21
CA PHE A 34 -0.54 -2.50 4.91
C PHE A 34 0.95 -2.74 4.83
N TYR A 35 1.78 -1.74 5.09
CA TYR A 35 3.23 -1.88 4.98
C TYR A 35 3.82 -2.80 6.04
N THR A 36 3.23 -2.88 7.23
CA THR A 36 3.68 -3.79 8.29
C THR A 36 3.37 -5.25 7.95
N THR A 37 2.23 -5.51 7.30
CA THR A 37 1.75 -6.88 7.04
C THR A 37 2.20 -7.40 5.68
N TYR A 38 2.06 -6.59 4.63
CA TYR A 38 2.20 -7.00 3.23
C TYR A 38 3.39 -6.37 2.51
N GLY A 39 3.90 -5.25 3.01
CA GLY A 39 4.84 -4.44 2.23
C GLY A 39 6.21 -5.07 1.95
N LYS A 40 6.66 -6.03 2.78
CA LYS A 40 8.02 -6.57 2.72
C LYS A 40 8.20 -7.73 1.74
N SER A 41 7.20 -8.61 1.63
CA SER A 41 7.27 -9.81 0.79
C SER A 41 5.86 -10.28 0.42
N SER A 42 5.75 -10.98 -0.70
CA SER A 42 4.55 -11.70 -1.12
C SER A 42 4.32 -13.00 -0.35
N ASP A 43 5.29 -13.51 0.41
CA ASP A 43 5.17 -14.78 1.17
C ASP A 43 3.93 -14.81 2.07
N ILE A 44 3.61 -13.69 2.71
CA ILE A 44 2.46 -13.56 3.61
C ILE A 44 1.13 -13.91 2.94
N LEU A 45 1.04 -13.76 1.60
CA LEU A 45 -0.16 -14.10 0.82
C LEU A 45 -0.42 -15.61 0.77
N TYR A 46 0.61 -16.43 0.96
CA TYR A 46 0.48 -17.87 1.02
C TYR A 46 0.23 -18.39 2.43
N GLU A 47 0.76 -17.69 3.44
CA GLU A 47 0.73 -18.08 4.85
C GLU A 47 -0.57 -17.67 5.56
N SER A 48 -1.22 -16.59 5.10
CA SER A 48 -2.37 -16.00 5.78
C SER A 48 -3.51 -15.67 4.81
N SER A 49 -4.73 -15.55 5.36
CA SER A 49 -5.86 -15.08 4.58
C SER A 49 -5.71 -13.60 4.22
N ILE A 50 -6.01 -13.25 2.97
CA ILE A 50 -6.00 -11.86 2.50
C ILE A 50 -7.06 -11.05 3.26
N SER A 51 -6.65 -9.88 3.78
CA SER A 51 -7.51 -9.05 4.63
C SER A 51 -8.60 -8.32 3.84
N LYS A 52 -9.85 -8.70 4.10
CA LYS A 52 -11.07 -8.05 3.57
C LYS A 52 -11.26 -6.62 4.07
N ASP A 53 -10.63 -6.29 5.19
CA ASP A 53 -10.71 -4.96 5.81
C ASP A 53 -9.61 -4.01 5.34
N LEU A 54 -8.62 -4.52 4.60
CA LEU A 54 -7.52 -3.72 4.09
C LEU A 54 -7.65 -3.43 2.60
N PHE A 55 -8.08 -4.41 1.80
CA PHE A 55 -8.16 -4.30 0.35
C PHE A 55 -9.59 -4.10 -0.14
N SER A 56 -9.76 -3.43 -1.29
CA SER A 56 -11.06 -3.37 -1.96
C SER A 56 -11.46 -4.77 -2.40
N ALA A 57 -12.77 -5.02 -2.56
CA ALA A 57 -13.26 -6.34 -2.98
C ALA A 57 -12.62 -6.80 -4.31
N ASP A 58 -12.41 -5.86 -5.23
CA ASP A 58 -11.77 -6.15 -6.52
C ASP A 58 -10.28 -6.52 -6.34
N LEU A 59 -9.54 -5.78 -5.51
CA LEU A 59 -8.13 -6.07 -5.26
C LEU A 59 -7.97 -7.37 -4.43
N GLU A 60 -8.82 -7.59 -3.45
CA GLU A 60 -8.87 -8.83 -2.67
C GLU A 60 -9.07 -10.03 -3.60
N LYS A 61 -10.09 -9.96 -4.48
CA LYS A 61 -10.42 -11.05 -5.41
C LYS A 61 -9.24 -11.40 -6.30
N ILE A 62 -8.58 -10.40 -6.91
CA ILE A 62 -7.47 -10.69 -7.80
C ILE A 62 -6.22 -11.21 -7.07
N LEU A 63 -5.98 -10.77 -5.82
CA LEU A 63 -4.93 -11.35 -4.99
C LEU A 63 -5.24 -12.83 -4.67
N GLN A 64 -6.50 -13.15 -4.36
CA GLN A 64 -6.94 -14.54 -4.12
C GLN A 64 -6.76 -15.40 -5.37
N GLU A 65 -7.14 -14.89 -6.53
CA GLU A 65 -6.96 -15.57 -7.82
C GLU A 65 -5.48 -15.82 -8.10
N ALA A 66 -4.61 -14.81 -7.95
CA ALA A 66 -3.16 -14.97 -8.16
C ALA A 66 -2.54 -16.01 -7.21
N VAL A 67 -2.92 -16.01 -5.93
CA VAL A 67 -2.46 -17.03 -4.98
C VAL A 67 -2.97 -18.43 -5.36
N ALA A 68 -4.23 -18.54 -5.80
CA ALA A 68 -4.82 -19.80 -6.23
C ALA A 68 -4.12 -20.34 -7.49
N THR A 69 -3.83 -19.48 -8.47
CA THR A 69 -3.07 -19.81 -9.68
C THR A 69 -1.69 -20.36 -9.32
N SER A 70 -0.96 -19.68 -8.43
CA SER A 70 0.35 -20.16 -7.99
C SER A 70 0.27 -21.51 -7.26
N LYS A 71 -0.70 -21.69 -6.36
CA LYS A 71 -0.92 -22.98 -5.66
C LYS A 71 -1.26 -24.10 -6.62
N ALA A 72 -2.06 -23.83 -7.65
CA ALA A 72 -2.38 -24.82 -8.68
C ALA A 72 -1.14 -25.22 -9.48
N ASP A 73 -0.30 -24.24 -9.86
CA ASP A 73 0.92 -24.52 -10.63
C ASP A 73 1.99 -25.25 -9.79
N ILE A 74 2.14 -24.92 -8.51
CA ILE A 74 2.96 -25.69 -7.55
C ILE A 74 2.56 -27.17 -7.57
N GLU A 75 1.26 -27.47 -7.48
CA GLU A 75 0.77 -28.85 -7.47
C GLU A 75 0.88 -29.54 -8.84
N LYS A 76 0.75 -28.78 -9.93
CA LYS A 76 0.97 -29.26 -11.31
C LYS A 76 2.43 -29.66 -11.50
N VAL A 77 3.37 -28.80 -11.14
CA VAL A 77 4.81 -29.06 -11.27
C VAL A 77 5.23 -30.26 -10.42
N LYS A 78 4.79 -30.35 -9.16
CA LYS A 78 5.09 -31.52 -8.29
C LYS A 78 4.66 -32.87 -8.89
N LYS A 79 3.63 -32.87 -9.74
CA LYS A 79 3.06 -34.07 -10.39
C LYS A 79 3.52 -34.25 -11.84
N SER A 80 4.37 -33.38 -12.36
CA SER A 80 4.88 -33.44 -13.72
C SER A 80 6.05 -34.43 -13.83
N ASP A 81 6.50 -34.67 -15.08
CA ASP A 81 7.72 -35.44 -15.36
C ASP A 81 9.01 -34.71 -14.92
N HIS A 82 8.89 -33.44 -14.53
CA HIS A 82 9.97 -32.56 -14.07
C HIS A 82 9.59 -31.89 -12.73
N PRO A 83 9.50 -32.64 -11.62
CA PRO A 83 9.02 -32.12 -10.33
C PRO A 83 9.98 -31.15 -9.64
N THR A 84 11.16 -30.93 -10.23
CA THR A 84 12.16 -29.95 -9.79
C THR A 84 12.09 -28.63 -10.55
N ASP A 85 11.22 -28.52 -11.57
CA ASP A 85 11.02 -27.27 -12.28
C ASP A 85 10.51 -26.19 -11.32
N LYS A 86 10.79 -24.94 -11.67
CA LYS A 86 10.32 -23.80 -10.87
C LYS A 86 8.84 -23.57 -11.18
N PRO A 87 7.92 -23.67 -10.20
CA PRO A 87 6.53 -23.30 -10.42
C PRO A 87 6.37 -21.79 -10.55
N LEU A 88 5.24 -21.37 -11.10
CA LEU A 88 4.82 -19.99 -11.15
C LEU A 88 4.47 -19.49 -9.73
N LEU A 89 5.25 -18.52 -9.25
CA LEU A 89 5.13 -17.95 -7.92
C LEU A 89 4.98 -16.42 -8.01
N LEU A 90 4.12 -15.85 -7.16
CA LEU A 90 4.27 -14.46 -6.74
C LEU A 90 5.55 -14.38 -5.91
N GLU A 91 6.56 -13.68 -6.42
CA GLU A 91 7.87 -13.55 -5.79
C GLU A 91 8.22 -12.09 -5.52
N GLY A 92 9.12 -11.87 -4.56
CA GLY A 92 9.55 -10.53 -4.15
C GLY A 92 8.43 -9.73 -3.49
N SER A 93 8.61 -8.41 -3.42
CA SER A 93 7.58 -7.48 -2.96
C SER A 93 6.71 -7.00 -4.11
N ILE A 94 5.62 -7.72 -4.35
CA ILE A 94 4.66 -7.37 -5.41
C ILE A 94 3.92 -6.04 -5.14
N PHE A 95 3.97 -5.56 -3.90
CA PHE A 95 3.27 -4.37 -3.43
C PHE A 95 4.07 -3.08 -3.57
N THR A 96 5.32 -3.17 -4.03
CA THR A 96 6.16 -2.01 -4.31
C THR A 96 6.73 -2.08 -5.71
N GLY A 97 7.12 -0.93 -6.25
CA GLY A 97 7.80 -0.87 -7.55
C GLY A 97 9.15 -1.63 -7.60
N LEU A 98 9.73 -2.01 -6.45
CA LEU A 98 11.01 -2.72 -6.37
C LEU A 98 10.81 -4.19 -5.96
N TYR A 99 11.38 -5.13 -6.74
CA TYR A 99 11.25 -6.57 -6.48
C TYR A 99 11.79 -6.96 -5.10
N GLU A 100 12.91 -6.37 -4.69
CA GLU A 100 13.55 -6.58 -3.39
C GLU A 100 12.80 -5.91 -2.23
N GLY A 101 11.75 -5.15 -2.53
CA GLY A 101 10.97 -4.41 -1.55
C GLY A 101 11.66 -3.16 -1.03
N PHE A 102 11.08 -2.57 0.02
CA PHE A 102 11.61 -1.40 0.72
C PHE A 102 12.13 -1.77 2.11
N THR A 103 13.00 -0.93 2.66
CA THR A 103 13.46 -1.01 4.05
C THR A 103 12.86 0.08 4.91
N ALA A 104 12.54 1.24 4.33
CA ALA A 104 11.81 2.33 4.97
C ALA A 104 10.83 3.00 4.00
N TYR A 105 9.77 3.59 4.56
CA TYR A 105 8.80 4.38 3.81
C TYR A 105 8.40 5.64 4.58
N LYS A 106 7.96 6.66 3.85
CA LYS A 106 7.40 7.90 4.40
C LYS A 106 6.20 8.34 3.57
N ILE A 107 5.08 8.62 4.23
CA ILE A 107 3.92 9.26 3.59
C ILE A 107 4.32 10.71 3.27
N ARG A 108 4.34 11.06 1.98
CA ARG A 108 4.66 12.41 1.50
C ARG A 108 3.41 13.30 1.51
N SER A 109 2.29 12.78 1.00
CA SER A 109 1.03 13.52 0.91
C SER A 109 -0.16 12.57 0.82
N ILE A 110 -1.30 13.00 1.38
CA ILE A 110 -2.61 12.34 1.22
C ILE A 110 -3.52 13.34 0.49
N ASP A 111 -4.05 12.94 -0.65
CA ASP A 111 -4.98 13.73 -1.47
C ASP A 111 -6.35 13.04 -1.50
N VAL A 112 -7.27 13.51 -0.67
CA VAL A 112 -8.66 13.02 -0.61
C VAL A 112 -9.49 13.73 -1.67
N LYS A 113 -10.11 12.96 -2.57
CA LYS A 113 -10.94 13.46 -3.66
C LYS A 113 -12.37 13.64 -3.19
N GLU A 114 -12.65 14.70 -2.44
CA GLU A 114 -13.95 15.02 -1.83
C GLU A 114 -15.16 14.90 -2.77
N ASN A 115 -14.97 15.18 -4.06
CA ASN A 115 -16.04 15.14 -5.06
C ASN A 115 -16.25 13.78 -5.74
N SER A 116 -15.49 12.74 -5.34
CA SER A 116 -15.62 11.40 -5.92
C SER A 116 -16.71 10.58 -5.25
N LYS A 117 -17.34 9.68 -6.01
CA LYS A 117 -18.36 8.73 -5.53
C LYS A 117 -18.03 7.32 -6.05
N PRO A 118 -17.60 6.37 -5.19
CA PRO A 118 -17.30 6.56 -3.76
C PRO A 118 -16.15 7.56 -3.55
N LEU A 119 -16.02 8.06 -2.32
CA LEU A 119 -14.87 8.89 -1.93
C LEU A 119 -13.58 8.09 -2.18
N SER A 120 -12.56 8.74 -2.69
CA SER A 120 -11.29 8.12 -3.07
C SER A 120 -10.13 9.00 -2.62
N ALA A 121 -8.97 8.39 -2.45
CA ALA A 121 -7.75 9.11 -2.08
C ALA A 121 -6.54 8.56 -2.83
N ASN A 122 -5.61 9.45 -3.14
CA ASN A 122 -4.28 9.09 -3.59
C ASN A 122 -3.27 9.43 -2.49
N VAL A 123 -2.43 8.47 -2.12
CA VAL A 123 -1.36 8.68 -1.14
C VAL A 123 -0.02 8.52 -1.84
N THR A 124 0.77 9.58 -1.85
CA THR A 124 2.14 9.57 -2.37
C THR A 124 3.06 9.08 -1.27
N VAL A 125 3.79 8.00 -1.51
CA VAL A 125 4.69 7.38 -0.53
C VAL A 125 6.12 7.33 -1.07
N ASP A 126 7.04 7.86 -0.28
CA ASP A 126 8.48 7.77 -0.53
C ASP A 126 8.99 6.46 0.03
N LEU A 127 9.68 5.71 -0.79
CA LEU A 127 10.24 4.41 -0.44
C LEU A 127 11.75 4.44 -0.64
N GLU A 128 12.47 3.72 0.21
CA GLU A 128 13.90 3.48 0.04
C GLU A 128 14.24 2.03 0.38
N ASN A 129 15.34 1.54 -0.19
CA ASN A 129 15.91 0.25 0.16
C ASN A 129 17.38 0.43 0.53
N SER A 130 17.70 0.36 1.81
CA SER A 130 19.06 0.54 2.34
C SER A 130 20.03 -0.57 1.96
N ASN A 131 19.54 -1.71 1.46
CA ASN A 131 20.40 -2.78 0.94
C ASN A 131 20.96 -2.42 -0.45
N PHE A 132 20.34 -1.45 -1.14
CA PHE A 132 20.76 -0.94 -2.44
C PHE A 132 21.00 0.57 -2.34
N PRO A 133 22.26 1.02 -2.13
CA PRO A 133 22.57 2.43 -1.95
C PRO A 133 21.94 3.32 -3.03
N ASP A 134 21.49 4.50 -2.61
CA ASP A 134 20.83 5.52 -3.45
C ASP A 134 19.51 5.11 -4.10
N THR A 135 18.95 3.95 -3.74
CA THR A 135 17.66 3.50 -4.25
C THR A 135 16.51 4.14 -3.48
N ARG A 136 15.88 5.14 -4.12
CA ARG A 136 14.67 5.81 -3.64
C ARG A 136 13.67 5.95 -4.78
N TRP A 137 12.40 5.70 -4.50
CA TRP A 137 11.34 5.83 -5.49
C TRP A 137 10.04 6.27 -4.83
N THR A 138 9.05 6.64 -5.64
CA THR A 138 7.75 7.12 -5.17
C THR A 138 6.61 6.33 -5.77
N ASP A 139 5.90 5.58 -4.94
CA ASP A 139 4.67 4.90 -5.34
C ASP A 139 3.43 5.72 -4.95
N ILE A 140 2.32 5.53 -5.67
CA ILE A 140 1.03 6.12 -5.33
C ILE A 140 0.06 5.01 -4.93
N ILE A 141 -0.34 5.01 -3.65
CA ILE A 141 -1.36 4.12 -3.12
C ILE A 141 -2.73 4.74 -3.38
N GLN A 142 -3.58 4.01 -4.08
CA GLN A 142 -4.94 4.45 -4.40
C GLN A 142 -5.91 3.78 -3.45
N LEU A 143 -6.74 4.56 -2.76
CA LEU A 143 -7.74 4.06 -1.82
C LEU A 143 -9.15 4.47 -2.26
N ILE A 144 -10.12 3.64 -1.88
CA ILE A 144 -11.55 3.95 -1.97
C ILE A 144 -12.17 3.83 -0.58
N ASN A 145 -13.10 4.71 -0.25
CA ASN A 145 -13.89 4.64 0.97
C ASN A 145 -15.19 3.88 0.66
N VAL A 146 -15.33 2.69 1.23
CA VAL A 146 -16.53 1.87 1.02
C VAL A 146 -17.56 2.23 2.09
N PRO A 147 -18.82 2.54 1.72
CA PRO A 147 -19.87 2.84 2.68
C PRO A 147 -19.97 1.79 3.79
N ASP A 148 -20.05 2.25 5.04
CA ASP A 148 -20.13 1.45 6.27
C ASP A 148 -18.94 0.50 6.52
N LYS A 149 -17.91 0.55 5.68
CA LYS A 149 -16.70 -0.28 5.77
C LYS A 149 -15.42 0.56 5.91
N GLY A 150 -15.43 1.80 5.45
CA GLY A 150 -14.30 2.73 5.51
C GLY A 150 -13.29 2.54 4.38
N TRP A 151 -12.09 3.12 4.55
CA TRP A 151 -11.03 3.10 3.55
C TRP A 151 -10.48 1.71 3.26
N ARG A 152 -10.23 1.43 1.97
CA ARG A 152 -9.64 0.21 1.44
C ARG A 152 -8.60 0.56 0.38
N ILE A 153 -7.48 -0.13 0.37
CA ILE A 153 -6.48 -0.04 -0.70
C ILE A 153 -7.09 -0.68 -1.93
N ASP A 154 -7.14 0.09 -3.02
CA ASP A 154 -7.73 -0.35 -4.28
C ASP A 154 -6.68 -0.66 -5.33
N ASN A 155 -5.60 0.11 -5.40
CA ASN A 155 -4.52 -0.15 -6.34
C ASN A 155 -3.23 0.53 -5.88
N ILE A 156 -2.12 0.18 -6.54
CA ILE A 156 -0.83 0.85 -6.36
C ILE A 156 -0.32 1.17 -7.73
N LYS A 157 -0.07 2.45 -8.00
CA LYS A 157 0.65 2.89 -9.19
C LYS A 157 2.13 2.98 -8.82
N PHE A 158 2.94 2.17 -9.48
CA PHE A 158 4.37 2.11 -9.23
C PHE A 158 5.09 3.27 -9.90
N ASP A 159 6.21 3.68 -9.30
CA ASP A 159 7.21 4.52 -9.97
C ASP A 159 7.80 3.80 -11.20
N THR A 160 8.64 4.49 -11.96
CA THR A 160 9.31 3.95 -13.14
C THR A 160 10.55 3.11 -12.81
N ILE A 161 10.88 2.89 -11.53
CA ILE A 161 12.15 2.29 -11.10
C ILE A 161 12.43 0.91 -11.70
N ASN A 162 11.40 0.06 -11.84
CA ASN A 162 11.48 -1.23 -12.54
C ASN A 162 10.46 -1.34 -13.68
N GLY A 163 10.21 -0.20 -14.35
CA GLY A 163 9.16 -0.06 -15.34
C GLY A 163 7.86 0.51 -14.76
N SER A 164 7.12 1.24 -15.60
CA SER A 164 5.84 1.84 -15.21
C SER A 164 4.74 0.78 -15.18
N GLY A 165 3.91 0.78 -14.14
CA GLY A 165 2.76 -0.12 -14.08
C GLY A 165 1.87 0.12 -12.87
N ASN A 166 0.99 -0.84 -12.62
CA ASN A 166 0.19 -0.86 -11.40
C ASN A 166 -0.09 -2.28 -10.94
N LEU A 167 -0.31 -2.45 -9.63
CA LEU A 167 -0.50 -3.74 -8.98
C LEU A 167 -1.61 -4.57 -9.63
N LYS A 168 -2.79 -3.97 -9.85
CA LYS A 168 -3.91 -4.70 -10.47
C LYS A 168 -3.54 -5.25 -11.85
N THR A 169 -2.88 -4.46 -12.70
CA THR A 169 -2.43 -4.95 -14.02
C THR A 169 -1.38 -6.05 -13.90
N SER A 170 -0.39 -5.90 -13.02
CA SER A 170 0.63 -6.93 -12.80
C SER A 170 0.02 -8.26 -12.34
N LEU A 171 -0.94 -8.22 -11.43
CA LEU A 171 -1.66 -9.41 -10.97
C LEU A 171 -2.51 -10.04 -12.07
N LYS A 172 -3.18 -9.23 -12.91
CA LYS A 172 -3.95 -9.76 -14.05
C LYS A 172 -3.05 -10.49 -15.04
N ASN A 173 -1.92 -9.88 -15.37
CA ASN A 173 -0.94 -10.47 -16.28
C ASN A 173 -0.36 -11.77 -15.71
N PHE A 174 -0.11 -11.82 -14.40
CA PHE A 174 0.33 -13.03 -13.71
C PHE A 174 -0.71 -14.16 -13.83
N VAL A 175 -2.00 -13.85 -13.58
CA VAL A 175 -3.08 -14.83 -13.69
C VAL A 175 -3.28 -15.30 -15.13
N SER A 176 -3.35 -14.38 -16.10
CA SER A 176 -3.57 -14.73 -17.52
C SER A 176 -2.38 -15.46 -18.15
N GLY A 177 -1.15 -15.09 -17.80
CA GLY A 177 0.05 -15.76 -18.32
C GLY A 177 0.19 -17.21 -17.84
N ALA A 178 -0.58 -17.63 -16.82
CA ALA A 178 -0.64 -19.01 -16.37
C ALA A 178 -1.59 -19.89 -17.19
N GLU A 179 -2.44 -19.29 -18.02
CA GLU A 179 -3.40 -19.99 -18.89
C GLU A 179 -2.82 -20.34 -20.27
N GLU A 180 -1.64 -19.80 -20.61
CA GLU A 180 -0.89 -20.05 -21.86
C GLU A 180 -0.01 -21.32 -21.76
#